data_AF-A0A350X151-F1
#
_entry.id   AF-A0A350X151-F1
#
_cell.length_a   1.000
_cell.length_b   1.000
_cell.length_c   1.000
_cell.angle_alpha   90.00
_cell.angle_beta   90.00
_cell.angle_gamma   90.00
#
_symmetry.space_group_name_H-M   'P 1'
#
loop_
_entity.id
_entity.type
_entity.pdbx_description
1 polymer ?
#
loop_
_entity_poly.entity_id
_entity_poly.type
_entity_poly.pdbx_seq_one_letter_code
_entity_poly.pdbx_strand_id
1 'polypeptide(L)'
;RFTEYAEWVALLFKYADQTILTTGNYDDQVGSFANQKTAFIHQGNWIEPNLTELGADFDRAYAPQGSSKSVTDGIFVSAPSWYVVNKDSEYIQECKDFLTYLGLDSAGHDFVINDLGAAPAFNNVENKPENSPLTMSIMEWAEQGKAYAWNQYYLPESFREALGPIYSLLAQGQIDVEQFIEMMEEQFATLK
;
A
#
# COMPACT_ATOMS: atom_id res chain seq x y z
N ARG A 1 19.89 -6.84 8.57
CA ARG A 1 18.63 -6.15 8.18
C ARG A 1 18.44 -6.12 6.68
N PHE A 2 19.39 -5.60 5.87
CA PHE A 2 19.21 -5.59 4.41
C PHE A 2 19.17 -6.99 3.79
N THR A 3 19.99 -7.93 4.29
CA THR A 3 19.90 -9.34 3.88
C THR A 3 18.52 -9.96 4.15
N GLU A 4 17.92 -9.71 5.32
CA GLU A 4 16.56 -10.21 5.62
C GLU A 4 15.52 -9.64 4.65
N TYR A 5 15.68 -8.37 4.26
CA TYR A 5 14.87 -7.75 3.23
C TYR A 5 15.02 -8.42 1.87
N ALA A 6 16.24 -8.65 1.41
CA ALA A 6 16.51 -9.32 0.15
C ALA A 6 15.99 -10.77 0.14
N GLU A 7 16.19 -11.51 1.23
CA GLU A 7 15.62 -12.85 1.43
C GLU A 7 14.09 -12.84 1.37
N TRP A 8 13.44 -11.83 1.97
CA TRP A 8 12.00 -11.66 1.94
C TRP A 8 11.48 -11.35 0.53
N VAL A 9 12.13 -10.44 -0.21
CA VAL A 9 11.78 -10.17 -1.62
C VAL A 9 11.90 -11.44 -2.46
N ALA A 10 13.01 -12.17 -2.33
CA ALA A 10 13.23 -13.42 -3.05
C ALA A 10 12.17 -14.49 -2.68
N LEU A 11 11.73 -14.54 -1.43
CA LEU A 11 10.65 -15.42 -0.99
C LEU A 11 9.32 -15.08 -1.69
N LEU A 12 8.96 -13.79 -1.76
CA LEU A 12 7.77 -13.34 -2.48
C LEU A 12 7.85 -13.74 -3.97
N PHE A 13 8.98 -13.49 -4.61
CA PHE A 13 9.18 -13.80 -6.03
C PHE A 13 9.14 -15.30 -6.33
N LYS A 14 9.67 -16.12 -5.42
CA LYS A 14 9.62 -17.58 -5.53
C LYS A 14 8.20 -18.15 -5.57
N TYR A 15 7.28 -17.55 -4.82
CA TYR A 15 5.89 -18.03 -4.71
C TYR A 15 4.87 -17.20 -5.52
N ALA A 16 5.31 -16.15 -6.18
CA ALA A 16 4.49 -15.40 -7.11
C ALA A 16 4.22 -16.21 -8.40
N ASP A 17 3.10 -15.93 -9.05
CA ASP A 17 2.89 -16.36 -10.43
C ASP A 17 3.98 -15.73 -11.31
N GLN A 18 4.77 -16.57 -11.99
CA GLN A 18 5.97 -16.13 -12.70
C GLN A 18 5.64 -15.28 -13.93
N THR A 19 4.52 -15.53 -14.60
CA THR A 19 4.09 -14.72 -15.74
C THR A 19 3.67 -13.34 -15.27
N ILE A 20 2.86 -13.28 -14.20
CA ILE A 20 2.43 -12.00 -13.61
C ILE A 20 3.63 -11.21 -13.07
N LEU A 21 4.53 -11.88 -12.35
CA LEU A 21 5.71 -11.26 -11.74
C LEU A 21 6.63 -10.59 -12.78
N THR A 22 6.88 -11.26 -13.91
CA THR A 22 7.91 -10.84 -14.87
C THR A 22 7.38 -9.98 -16.00
N THR A 23 6.13 -10.19 -16.41
CA THR A 23 5.52 -9.58 -17.60
C THR A 23 4.09 -9.09 -17.40
N GLY A 24 3.50 -9.37 -16.25
CA GLY A 24 2.13 -8.96 -15.95
C GLY A 24 2.03 -7.50 -15.55
N ASN A 25 0.79 -7.04 -15.50
CA ASN A 25 0.43 -5.69 -15.10
C ASN A 25 -0.46 -5.69 -13.85
N TYR A 26 -1.01 -4.52 -13.52
CA TYR A 26 -1.92 -4.34 -12.39
C TYR A 26 -3.18 -5.20 -12.52
N ASP A 27 -3.82 -5.22 -13.69
CA ASP A 27 -5.07 -5.96 -13.92
C ASP A 27 -4.86 -7.47 -13.84
N ASP A 28 -3.71 -7.97 -14.30
CA ASP A 28 -3.35 -9.38 -14.17
C ASP A 28 -3.27 -9.80 -12.69
N GLN A 29 -2.65 -8.96 -11.84
CA GLN A 29 -2.53 -9.20 -10.40
C GLN A 29 -3.91 -9.21 -9.72
N VAL A 30 -4.68 -8.15 -9.94
CA VAL A 30 -6.01 -7.99 -9.33
C VAL A 30 -6.98 -9.06 -9.83
N GLY A 31 -6.97 -9.33 -11.13
CA GLY A 31 -7.80 -10.36 -11.75
C GLY A 31 -7.48 -11.76 -11.25
N SER A 32 -6.20 -12.10 -11.06
CA SER A 32 -5.80 -13.39 -10.50
C SER A 32 -6.34 -13.58 -9.08
N PHE A 33 -6.25 -12.55 -8.24
CA PHE A 33 -6.76 -12.57 -6.87
C PHE A 33 -8.30 -12.61 -6.82
N ALA A 34 -8.98 -11.77 -7.61
CA ALA A 34 -10.44 -11.72 -7.70
C ALA A 34 -11.05 -13.07 -8.14
N ASN A 35 -10.34 -13.79 -9.02
CA ASN A 35 -10.74 -15.12 -9.48
C ASN A 35 -10.22 -16.25 -8.57
N GLN A 36 -9.71 -15.94 -7.38
CA GLN A 36 -9.20 -16.91 -6.39
C GLN A 36 -8.11 -17.84 -6.93
N LYS A 37 -7.33 -17.39 -7.92
CA LYS A 37 -6.17 -18.13 -8.46
C LYS A 37 -4.91 -17.89 -7.62
N THR A 38 -4.86 -16.80 -6.87
CA THR A 38 -3.81 -16.49 -5.89
C THR A 38 -4.41 -16.34 -4.51
N ALA A 39 -3.70 -16.82 -3.49
CA ALA A 39 -4.11 -16.67 -2.09
C ALA A 39 -3.72 -15.30 -1.50
N PHE A 40 -2.69 -14.64 -2.06
CA PHE A 40 -2.18 -13.35 -1.60
C PHE A 40 -2.00 -12.38 -2.77
N ILE A 41 -2.12 -11.10 -2.48
CA ILE A 41 -1.83 -9.98 -3.38
C ILE A 41 -1.13 -8.87 -2.59
N HIS A 42 -0.10 -8.26 -3.17
CA HIS A 42 0.59 -7.10 -2.59
C HIS A 42 0.01 -5.80 -3.16
N GLN A 43 -1.10 -5.34 -2.58
CA GLN A 43 -1.83 -4.12 -2.97
C GLN A 43 -2.45 -3.45 -1.74
N GLY A 44 -2.88 -2.19 -1.87
CA GLY A 44 -3.66 -1.49 -0.84
C GLY A 44 -5.17 -1.55 -1.09
N ASN A 45 -5.95 -0.82 -0.29
CA ASN A 45 -7.41 -0.92 -0.30
C ASN A 45 -8.03 -0.29 -1.56
N TRP A 46 -7.25 0.46 -2.33
CA TRP A 46 -7.65 1.04 -3.61
C TRP A 46 -8.08 0.00 -4.67
N ILE A 47 -7.81 -1.29 -4.46
CA ILE A 47 -8.27 -2.35 -5.36
C ILE A 47 -9.73 -2.74 -5.16
N GLU A 48 -10.40 -2.32 -4.07
CA GLU A 48 -11.78 -2.72 -3.77
C GLU A 48 -12.78 -2.44 -4.91
N PRO A 49 -12.74 -1.29 -5.61
CA PRO A 49 -13.60 -1.06 -6.76
C PRO A 49 -13.37 -2.09 -7.87
N ASN A 50 -12.11 -2.45 -8.14
CA ASN A 50 -11.78 -3.47 -9.14
C ASN A 50 -12.29 -4.85 -8.72
N LEU A 51 -12.14 -5.22 -7.44
CA LEU A 51 -12.64 -6.50 -6.92
C LEU A 51 -14.17 -6.58 -7.01
N THR A 52 -14.85 -5.48 -6.72
CA THR A 52 -16.32 -5.36 -6.84
C THR A 52 -16.76 -5.51 -8.29
N GLU A 53 -16.11 -4.81 -9.22
CA GLU A 53 -16.40 -4.90 -10.67
C GLU A 53 -16.21 -6.32 -11.20
N LEU A 54 -15.19 -7.04 -10.71
CA LEU A 54 -14.91 -8.42 -11.07
C LEU A 54 -15.80 -9.45 -10.35
N GLY A 55 -16.70 -9.00 -9.46
CA GLY A 55 -17.65 -9.86 -8.75
C GLY A 55 -17.00 -10.76 -7.68
N ALA A 56 -15.89 -10.31 -7.08
CA ALA A 56 -15.21 -11.07 -6.04
C ALA A 56 -16.03 -11.11 -4.74
N ASP A 57 -16.52 -12.28 -4.34
CA ASP A 57 -17.42 -12.49 -3.19
C ASP A 57 -16.80 -13.42 -2.12
N PHE A 58 -15.60 -13.09 -1.66
CA PHE A 58 -14.90 -13.86 -0.64
C PHE A 58 -14.30 -12.94 0.42
N ASP A 59 -14.21 -13.44 1.65
CA ASP A 59 -13.63 -12.74 2.77
C ASP A 59 -12.16 -12.39 2.50
N ARG A 60 -11.79 -11.12 2.76
CA ARG A 60 -10.44 -10.60 2.53
C ARG A 60 -10.07 -9.56 3.57
N ALA A 61 -8.81 -9.57 3.97
CA ALA A 61 -8.25 -8.68 4.99
C ALA A 61 -6.73 -8.56 4.80
N TYR A 62 -6.09 -7.68 5.55
CA TYR A 62 -4.64 -7.60 5.60
C TYR A 62 -4.04 -8.55 6.62
N ALA A 63 -3.05 -9.33 6.19
CA ALA A 63 -2.14 -10.03 7.07
C ALA A 63 -0.94 -9.14 7.41
N PRO A 64 -0.36 -9.27 8.62
CA PRO A 64 0.91 -8.64 8.92
C PRO A 64 1.98 -9.06 7.94
N GLN A 65 2.74 -8.09 7.43
CA GLN A 65 3.85 -8.32 6.53
C GLN A 65 5.05 -7.54 7.02
N GLY A 66 6.24 -8.15 6.96
CA GLY A 66 7.47 -7.49 7.31
C GLY A 66 8.65 -8.30 6.84
N SER A 67 9.73 -7.59 6.52
CA SER A 67 10.90 -8.20 5.92
C SER A 67 11.92 -8.69 6.94
N SER A 68 11.62 -8.60 8.24
CA SER A 68 12.50 -9.10 9.29
C SER A 68 12.13 -10.52 9.70
N LYS A 69 13.11 -11.28 10.19
CA LYS A 69 12.88 -12.60 10.79
C LYS A 69 12.11 -12.52 12.11
N SER A 70 12.08 -11.36 12.78
CA SER A 70 11.20 -11.15 13.93
C SER A 70 9.74 -10.98 13.49
N VAL A 71 8.81 -11.46 14.31
CA VAL A 71 7.37 -11.27 14.09
C VAL A 71 7.06 -9.78 13.90
N THR A 72 6.43 -9.45 12.79
CA THR A 72 5.81 -8.14 12.59
C THR A 72 4.36 -8.25 13.03
N ASP A 73 4.01 -7.60 14.13
CA ASP A 73 2.65 -7.62 14.71
C ASP A 73 1.88 -6.37 14.29
N GLY A 74 1.56 -6.29 13.00
CA GLY A 74 0.82 -5.17 12.42
C GLY A 74 1.00 -5.05 10.92
N ILE A 75 0.31 -4.07 10.34
CA ILE A 75 0.32 -3.79 8.90
C ILE A 75 0.95 -2.43 8.63
N PHE A 76 1.42 -2.22 7.41
CA PHE A 76 1.95 -0.93 6.99
C PHE A 76 0.94 -0.18 6.13
N VAL A 77 0.65 1.07 6.50
CA VAL A 77 -0.33 1.94 5.86
C VAL A 77 0.31 3.29 5.54
N SER A 78 -0.20 3.96 4.51
CA SER A 78 0.21 5.33 4.16
C SER A 78 -0.94 6.08 3.50
N ALA A 79 -1.03 7.37 3.77
CA ALA A 79 -1.91 8.24 3.02
C ALA A 79 -1.41 8.35 1.56
N PRO A 80 -2.26 8.12 0.55
CA PRO A 80 -1.86 8.23 -0.85
C PRO A 80 -1.60 9.68 -1.25
N SER A 81 -2.20 10.63 -0.53
CA SER A 81 -2.09 12.07 -0.76
C SER A 81 -2.46 12.84 0.51
N TRP A 82 -2.08 14.11 0.56
CA TRP A 82 -2.39 15.02 1.65
C TRP A 82 -3.08 16.26 1.08
N TYR A 83 -4.15 16.70 1.74
CA TYR A 83 -4.70 18.03 1.47
C TYR A 83 -3.84 19.10 2.13
N VAL A 84 -3.45 20.12 1.35
CA VAL A 84 -2.65 21.25 1.82
C VAL A 84 -3.33 22.56 1.42
N VAL A 85 -3.30 23.55 2.31
CA VAL A 85 -3.81 24.90 2.01
C VAL A 85 -2.62 25.75 1.54
N ASN A 86 -2.72 26.27 0.33
CA ASN A 86 -1.74 27.25 -0.15
C ASN A 86 -1.86 28.54 0.68
N LYS A 87 -0.78 28.92 1.35
CA LYS A 87 -0.71 30.14 2.18
C LYS A 87 -0.93 31.44 1.39
N ASP A 88 -0.79 31.39 0.06
CA ASP A 88 -0.96 32.54 -0.85
C ASP A 88 -2.32 32.53 -1.56
N SER A 89 -3.24 31.63 -1.16
CA SER A 89 -4.61 31.59 -1.69
C SER A 89 -5.43 32.79 -1.22
N GLU A 90 -6.33 33.29 -2.08
CA GLU A 90 -7.34 34.28 -1.68
C GLU A 90 -8.52 33.65 -0.90
N TYR A 91 -8.62 32.31 -0.90
CA TYR A 91 -9.73 31.52 -0.33
C TYR A 91 -9.31 30.66 0.87
N ILE A 92 -8.39 31.15 1.70
CA ILE A 92 -7.82 30.36 2.82
C ILE A 92 -8.92 29.90 3.79
N GLN A 93 -9.93 30.72 4.05
CA GLN A 93 -10.97 30.37 5.02
C GLN A 93 -11.86 29.25 4.47
N GLU A 94 -12.28 29.34 3.21
CA GLU A 94 -13.11 28.34 2.55
C GLU A 94 -12.36 27.00 2.43
N CYS A 95 -11.05 27.02 2.15
CA CYS A 95 -10.23 25.81 2.19
C CYS A 95 -10.21 25.18 3.59
N LYS A 96 -10.08 25.98 4.66
CA LYS A 96 -10.11 25.47 6.04
C LYS A 96 -11.49 24.95 6.42
N ASP A 97 -12.56 25.61 5.99
CA ASP A 97 -13.93 25.18 6.24
C ASP A 97 -14.21 23.84 5.54
N PHE A 98 -13.72 23.67 4.31
CA PHE A 98 -13.79 22.38 3.60
C PHE A 98 -13.04 21.26 4.33
N LEU A 99 -11.82 21.49 4.79
CA LEU A 99 -11.07 20.48 5.55
C LEU A 99 -11.71 20.19 6.92
N THR A 100 -12.30 21.21 7.54
CA THR A 100 -13.06 21.07 8.79
C THR A 100 -14.31 20.22 8.57
N TYR A 101 -15.03 20.44 7.47
CA TYR A 101 -16.17 19.62 7.05
C TYR A 101 -15.74 18.16 6.90
N LEU A 102 -14.67 17.86 6.15
CA LEU A 102 -14.19 16.48 5.98
C LEU A 102 -13.78 15.81 7.30
N GLY A 103 -13.23 16.57 8.27
CA GLY A 103 -12.68 16.02 9.50
C GLY A 103 -13.66 15.96 10.69
N LEU A 104 -14.66 16.84 10.73
CA LEU A 104 -15.53 17.01 11.90
C LEU A 104 -17.03 16.87 11.62
N ASP A 105 -17.47 17.00 10.36
CA ASP A 105 -18.89 16.88 10.01
C ASP A 105 -19.25 15.43 9.66
N SER A 106 -20.40 14.95 10.12
CA SER A 106 -20.86 13.58 9.87
C SER A 106 -21.07 13.28 8.38
N ALA A 107 -21.53 14.26 7.59
CA ALA A 107 -21.67 14.10 6.14
C ALA A 107 -20.30 14.14 5.44
N GLY A 108 -19.33 14.88 5.99
CA GLY A 108 -17.95 14.84 5.54
C GLY A 108 -17.29 13.48 5.79
N HIS A 109 -17.55 12.89 6.96
CA HIS A 109 -17.09 11.52 7.29
C HIS A 109 -17.69 10.48 6.35
N ASP A 110 -19.00 10.56 6.07
CA ASP A 110 -19.69 9.67 5.15
C ASP A 110 -19.08 9.74 3.73
N PHE A 111 -18.85 10.95 3.21
CA PHE A 111 -18.17 11.15 1.94
C PHE A 111 -16.77 10.50 1.91
N VAL A 112 -15.94 10.71 2.94
CA VAL A 112 -14.59 10.15 3.00
C VAL A 112 -14.60 8.63 2.99
N ILE A 113 -15.57 8.03 3.69
CA ILE A 113 -15.62 6.58 3.91
C ILE A 113 -16.30 5.87 2.74
N ASN A 114 -17.49 6.33 2.33
CA ASN A 114 -18.34 5.59 1.40
C ASN A 114 -18.17 6.06 -0.05
N ASP A 115 -17.98 7.36 -0.30
CA ASP A 115 -17.81 7.87 -1.67
C ASP A 115 -16.35 7.78 -2.13
N LEU A 116 -15.40 8.16 -1.26
CA LEU A 116 -13.97 8.09 -1.57
C LEU A 116 -13.37 6.70 -1.29
N GLY A 117 -13.98 5.89 -0.40
CA GLY A 117 -13.47 4.56 -0.04
C GLY A 117 -12.21 4.60 0.83
N ALA A 118 -11.92 5.75 1.47
CA ALA A 118 -10.70 5.95 2.24
C ALA A 118 -10.87 5.58 3.72
N ALA A 119 -9.81 5.05 4.33
CA ALA A 119 -9.77 4.89 5.78
C ALA A 119 -9.67 6.29 6.44
N PRO A 120 -10.50 6.60 7.46
CA PRO A 120 -10.47 7.91 8.11
C PRO A 120 -9.14 8.14 8.85
N ALA A 121 -8.65 9.38 8.80
CA ALA A 121 -7.40 9.78 9.47
C ALA A 121 -7.59 10.21 10.94
N PHE A 122 -8.84 10.27 11.42
CA PHE A 122 -9.17 10.80 12.74
C PHE A 122 -9.98 9.79 13.56
N ASN A 123 -9.72 9.75 14.87
CA ASN A 123 -10.34 8.80 15.79
C ASN A 123 -11.79 9.16 16.18
N ASN A 124 -12.28 10.34 15.78
CA ASN A 124 -13.66 10.78 16.02
C ASN A 124 -14.64 10.32 14.93
N VAL A 125 -14.18 9.54 13.96
CA VAL A 125 -15.02 9.00 12.89
C VAL A 125 -15.51 7.62 13.29
N GLU A 126 -16.80 7.51 13.63
CA GLU A 126 -17.43 6.24 14.06
C GLU A 126 -18.06 5.44 12.91
N ASN A 127 -18.23 6.08 11.74
CA ASN A 127 -18.79 5.45 10.56
C ASN A 127 -17.90 4.31 10.06
N LYS A 128 -18.52 3.25 9.56
CA LYS A 128 -17.84 2.09 8.96
C LYS A 128 -18.23 2.00 7.48
N PRO A 129 -17.27 1.73 6.58
CA PRO A 129 -17.59 1.63 5.17
C PRO A 129 -18.53 0.47 4.88
N GLU A 130 -19.51 0.72 4.02
CA GLU A 130 -20.34 -0.32 3.44
C GLU A 130 -19.56 -0.99 2.29
N ASN A 131 -19.48 -2.33 2.30
CA ASN A 131 -18.90 -3.12 1.21
C ASN A 131 -17.41 -2.83 0.88
N SER A 132 -16.58 -2.42 1.87
CA SER A 132 -15.11 -2.31 1.69
C SER A 132 -14.33 -3.10 2.75
N PRO A 133 -14.26 -4.45 2.64
CA PRO A 133 -13.54 -5.32 3.59
C PRO A 133 -12.08 -4.94 3.88
N LEU A 134 -11.32 -4.48 2.90
CA LEU A 134 -9.92 -4.08 3.03
C LEU A 134 -9.80 -2.76 3.81
N THR A 135 -10.69 -1.79 3.56
CA THR A 135 -10.74 -0.54 4.34
C THR A 135 -11.15 -0.84 5.79
N MET A 136 -12.13 -1.73 6.00
CA MET A 136 -12.50 -2.24 7.32
C MET A 136 -11.30 -2.87 8.05
N SER A 137 -10.55 -3.73 7.38
CA SER A 137 -9.36 -4.37 7.95
C SER A 137 -8.30 -3.34 8.38
N ILE A 138 -8.08 -2.29 7.59
CA ILE A 138 -7.16 -1.19 7.97
C ILE A 138 -7.62 -0.51 9.27
N MET A 139 -8.92 -0.19 9.38
CA MET A 139 -9.48 0.45 10.56
C MET A 139 -9.31 -0.44 11.81
N GLU A 140 -9.57 -1.75 11.70
CA GLU A 140 -9.39 -2.70 12.80
C GLU A 140 -7.93 -2.80 13.29
N TRP A 141 -6.96 -2.77 12.37
CA TRP A 141 -5.54 -2.73 12.73
C TRP A 141 -5.15 -1.39 13.38
N ALA A 142 -5.73 -0.28 12.91
CA ALA A 142 -5.49 1.05 13.46
C ALA A 142 -6.06 1.22 14.87
N GLU A 143 -7.28 0.72 15.14
CA GLU A 143 -7.91 0.71 16.47
C GLU A 143 -7.07 -0.05 17.50
N GLN A 144 -6.33 -1.08 17.06
CA GLN A 144 -5.40 -1.85 17.90
C GLN A 144 -4.04 -1.17 18.09
N GLY A 145 -3.78 -0.02 17.47
CA GLY A 145 -2.47 0.64 17.46
C GLY A 145 -1.40 -0.11 16.66
N LYS A 146 -1.82 -0.96 15.71
CA LYS A 146 -0.97 -1.87 14.92
C LYS A 146 -0.94 -1.53 13.43
N ALA A 147 -1.25 -0.28 13.09
CA ALA A 147 -1.05 0.29 11.78
C ALA A 147 0.23 1.16 11.79
N TYR A 148 1.27 0.70 11.11
CA TYR A 148 2.58 1.34 11.04
C TYR A 148 2.71 2.18 9.77
N ALA A 149 3.47 3.27 9.82
CA ALA A 149 3.68 4.12 8.64
C ALA A 149 4.71 3.51 7.67
N TRP A 150 4.46 3.65 6.37
CA TRP A 150 5.50 3.47 5.36
C TRP A 150 6.52 4.61 5.38
N ASN A 151 7.80 4.26 5.25
CA ASN A 151 8.93 5.19 5.34
C ASN A 151 9.53 5.55 3.98
N GLN A 152 8.87 5.17 2.87
CA GLN A 152 9.36 5.43 1.51
C GLN A 152 9.53 6.92 1.19
N TYR A 153 8.86 7.82 1.92
CA TYR A 153 8.99 9.27 1.74
C TYR A 153 10.35 9.84 2.19
N TYR A 154 11.19 9.03 2.85
CA TYR A 154 12.58 9.40 3.13
C TYR A 154 13.53 9.09 1.96
N LEU A 155 13.05 8.38 0.93
CA LEU A 155 13.82 8.11 -0.27
C LEU A 155 13.57 9.22 -1.32
N PRO A 156 14.58 9.60 -2.11
CA PRO A 156 14.40 10.57 -3.19
C PRO A 156 13.44 10.04 -4.24
N GLU A 157 12.70 10.92 -4.91
CA GLU A 157 11.67 10.55 -5.90
C GLU A 157 12.16 9.51 -6.93
N SER A 158 13.42 9.63 -7.36
CA SER A 158 14.08 8.75 -8.33
C SER A 158 14.37 7.33 -7.85
N PHE A 159 14.10 7.00 -6.58
CA PHE A 159 14.48 5.70 -6.02
C PHE A 159 13.81 4.54 -6.74
N ARG A 160 12.58 4.72 -7.25
CA ARG A 160 11.83 3.66 -7.92
C ARG A 160 12.44 3.31 -9.27
N GLU A 161 12.76 4.33 -10.05
CA GLU A 161 13.39 4.20 -11.38
C GLU A 161 14.80 3.62 -11.25
N ALA A 162 15.53 4.02 -10.20
CA ALA A 162 16.88 3.54 -9.93
C ALA A 162 16.91 2.07 -9.49
N LEU A 163 16.05 1.67 -8.56
CA LEU A 163 16.11 0.34 -7.94
C LEU A 163 15.28 -0.69 -8.70
N GLY A 164 14.19 -0.28 -9.36
CA GLY A 164 13.26 -1.17 -10.06
C GLY A 164 13.91 -2.18 -11.02
N PRO A 165 14.87 -1.78 -11.88
CA PRO A 165 15.57 -2.71 -12.76
C PRO A 165 16.28 -3.85 -12.03
N ILE A 166 16.78 -3.62 -10.81
CA ILE A 166 17.48 -4.64 -10.01
C ILE A 166 16.49 -5.71 -9.51
N TYR A 167 15.27 -5.30 -9.12
CA TYR A 167 14.19 -6.24 -8.82
C TYR A 167 13.83 -7.11 -10.02
N SER A 168 13.77 -6.52 -11.22
CA SER A 168 13.48 -7.28 -12.44
C SER A 168 14.51 -8.36 -12.72
N LEU A 169 15.80 -8.09 -12.50
CA LEU A 169 16.86 -9.09 -12.64
C LEU A 169 16.67 -10.27 -11.68
N LEU A 170 16.35 -9.98 -10.41
CA LEU A 170 16.09 -11.00 -9.40
C LEU A 170 14.83 -11.82 -9.74
N ALA A 171 13.75 -11.14 -10.15
CA ALA A 171 12.49 -11.77 -10.55
C ALA A 171 12.66 -12.71 -11.76
N GLN A 172 13.56 -12.39 -12.68
CA GLN A 172 13.87 -13.20 -13.85
C GLN A 172 14.91 -14.30 -13.56
N GLY A 173 15.42 -14.40 -12.33
CA GLY A 173 16.46 -15.35 -11.93
C GLY A 173 17.82 -15.10 -12.59
N GLN A 174 18.07 -13.87 -13.07
CA GLN A 174 19.34 -13.49 -13.69
C GLN A 174 20.43 -13.17 -12.67
N ILE A 175 20.01 -12.79 -11.46
CA ILE A 175 20.88 -12.58 -10.31
C ILE A 175 20.34 -13.35 -9.11
N ASP A 176 21.21 -13.75 -8.20
CA ASP A 176 20.83 -14.32 -6.91
C ASP A 176 20.67 -13.23 -5.83
N VAL A 177 20.39 -13.66 -4.59
CA VAL A 177 20.17 -12.75 -3.45
C VAL A 177 21.44 -11.99 -3.07
N GLU A 178 22.63 -12.59 -3.21
CA GLU A 178 23.89 -11.93 -2.88
C GLU A 178 24.17 -10.81 -3.89
N GLN A 179 24.03 -11.11 -5.18
CA GLN A 179 24.14 -10.13 -6.26
C GLN A 179 23.09 -9.03 -6.18
N PHE A 180 21.85 -9.36 -5.81
CA PHE A 180 20.80 -8.36 -5.57
C PHE A 180 21.20 -7.39 -4.45
N ILE A 181 21.77 -7.90 -3.36
CA ILE A 181 22.24 -7.07 -2.25
C ILE A 181 23.34 -6.12 -2.73
N GLU A 182 24.37 -6.64 -3.39
CA GLU A 182 25.50 -5.84 -3.91
C GLU A 182 25.01 -4.71 -4.83
N MET A 183 24.20 -5.05 -5.84
CA MET A 183 23.68 -4.08 -6.80
C MET A 183 22.80 -3.01 -6.14
N MET A 184 21.96 -3.41 -5.18
CA MET A 184 21.11 -2.46 -4.46
C MET A 184 21.95 -1.51 -3.60
N GLU A 185 22.97 -2.01 -2.89
CA GLU A 185 23.87 -1.18 -2.07
C GLU A 185 24.63 -0.16 -2.93
N GLU A 186 25.15 -0.59 -4.07
CA GLU A 186 25.79 0.30 -5.05
C GLU A 186 24.81 1.38 -5.54
N GLN A 187 23.59 0.99 -5.92
CA GLN A 187 22.60 1.92 -6.44
C GLN A 187 22.10 2.90 -5.36
N PHE A 188 21.90 2.44 -4.13
CA PHE A 188 21.54 3.31 -3.00
C PHE A 188 22.61 4.37 -2.73
N ALA A 189 23.89 4.06 -2.89
CA ALA A 189 24.96 5.04 -2.73
C ALA A 189 24.91 6.19 -3.76
N THR A 190 24.18 6.02 -4.86
CA THR A 190 23.97 7.05 -5.88
C THR A 190 22.75 7.94 -5.62
N LEU A 191 21.81 7.46 -4.80
CA LEU A 191 20.60 8.19 -4.43
C LEU A 191 20.96 9.28 -3.42
N LYS A 192 20.70 10.54 -3.78
CA LYS A 192 20.99 11.73 -2.97
C LYS A 192 19.76 12.22 -2.24
#